data_AF-A0A9E2CGV0-F1
#
_entry.id   AF-A0A9E2CGV0-F1
#
_cell.length_a   1.000
_cell.length_b   1.000
_cell.length_c   1.000
_cell.angle_alpha   90.00
_cell.angle_beta   90.00
_cell.angle_gamma   90.00
#
_symmetry.space_group_name_H-M   'P 1'
#
loop_
_entity.id
_entity.type
_entity.pdbx_description
1 polymer ?
#
loop_
_entity_poly.entity_id
_entity_poly.type
_entity_poly.pdbx_seq_one_letter_code
_entity_poly.pdbx_strand_id
1 'polypeptide(L)'
;MVKPRAGPPAVRDFSQGAVQKAVLTSALSNSLTIYPTALAIPLFLGLVATGWLPCLFAGIGCLGLGAGTFIVNYFLRNESVSHAYIQKLLDEYARQKEKKLNNLKNDLERYSRGSGRVAELAQSALDQLEGAKVKFENVREMLLKKFNPEELSFRRYLAATEQAFLGVLSDLNSMLGLLESASSINPESTREKIRRLQKGSPRQTELETQLQLWEEQLKNAETILARNESALTAMERVSCELACLDTDRLSVVDTESAIRDLHDLASRTQSLNSR
;
A
#
# COMPACT_ATOMS: atom_id res chain seq x y z
N MET A 1 -6.94 -28.31 1.22
CA MET A 1 -5.74 -27.46 1.02
C MET A 1 -6.09 -26.39 -0.01
N VAL A 2 -6.32 -25.16 0.42
CA VAL A 2 -6.71 -24.03 -0.45
C VAL A 2 -5.60 -22.98 -0.36
N LYS A 3 -4.96 -22.67 -1.49
CA LYS A 3 -3.95 -21.62 -1.63
C LYS A 3 -4.62 -20.25 -1.46
N PRO A 4 -4.16 -19.36 -0.56
CA PRO A 4 -4.71 -18.00 -0.51
C PRO A 4 -4.16 -17.17 -1.67
N ARG A 5 -5.04 -16.37 -2.27
CA ARG A 5 -4.79 -15.47 -3.40
C ARG A 5 -3.87 -14.32 -2.96
N ALA A 6 -2.88 -14.01 -3.80
CA ALA A 6 -2.03 -12.83 -3.66
C ALA A 6 -2.83 -11.58 -4.05
N GLY A 7 -3.27 -10.82 -3.05
CA GLY A 7 -3.76 -9.46 -3.17
C GLY A 7 -3.16 -8.61 -2.03
N PRO A 8 -3.12 -7.28 -2.15
CA PRO A 8 -2.70 -6.43 -1.03
C PRO A 8 -3.59 -6.70 0.19
N PRO A 9 -3.04 -6.72 1.42
CA PRO A 9 -3.83 -6.93 2.62
C PRO A 9 -4.90 -5.85 2.72
N ALA A 10 -6.16 -6.27 2.82
CA ALA A 10 -7.27 -5.35 2.97
C ALA A 10 -7.26 -4.77 4.38
N VAL A 11 -7.78 -3.55 4.56
CA VAL A 11 -7.94 -2.86 5.86
C VAL A 11 -8.66 -3.72 6.93
N ARG A 12 -9.31 -4.82 6.52
CA ARG A 12 -9.89 -5.86 7.37
C ARG A 12 -8.89 -6.79 8.09
N ASP A 13 -7.63 -6.84 7.67
CA ASP A 13 -6.57 -7.58 8.36
C ASP A 13 -6.07 -6.86 9.63
N PHE A 14 -6.51 -5.62 9.86
CA PHE A 14 -6.40 -4.91 11.13
C PHE A 14 -7.56 -5.21 12.09
N SER A 15 -8.48 -6.14 11.76
CA SER A 15 -9.54 -6.51 12.70
C SER A 15 -8.99 -7.40 13.81
N GLN A 16 -9.38 -7.09 15.04
CA GLN A 16 -8.96 -7.74 16.30
C GLN A 16 -8.97 -9.29 16.27
N GLY A 17 -9.72 -9.91 15.35
CA GLY A 17 -9.83 -11.37 15.23
C GLY A 17 -8.58 -12.11 14.72
N ALA A 18 -7.77 -11.51 13.84
CA ALA A 18 -6.53 -12.15 13.35
C ALA A 18 -5.42 -12.12 14.41
N VAL A 19 -5.32 -10.99 15.13
CA VAL A 19 -4.44 -10.80 16.29
C VAL A 19 -4.86 -11.76 17.42
N GLN A 20 -6.15 -11.92 17.70
CA GLN A 20 -6.65 -12.87 18.70
C GLN A 20 -6.33 -14.34 18.35
N LYS A 21 -6.40 -14.75 17.08
CA LYS A 21 -6.06 -16.13 16.67
C LYS A 21 -4.57 -16.45 16.80
N ALA A 22 -3.69 -15.50 16.48
CA ALA A 22 -2.24 -15.66 16.63
C ALA A 22 -1.82 -15.67 18.12
N VAL A 23 -2.49 -14.88 18.96
CA VAL A 23 -2.28 -14.86 20.41
C VAL A 23 -2.83 -16.13 21.07
N LEU A 24 -3.97 -16.67 20.61
CA LEU A 24 -4.53 -17.93 21.11
C LEU A 24 -3.64 -19.15 20.79
N THR A 25 -3.05 -19.20 19.59
CA THR A 25 -2.12 -20.28 19.21
C THR A 25 -0.77 -20.18 19.91
N SER A 26 -0.32 -18.96 20.26
CA SER A 26 0.92 -18.74 21.03
C SER A 26 0.73 -18.85 22.56
N ALA A 27 -0.49 -18.66 23.08
CA ALA A 27 -0.82 -18.87 24.48
C ALA A 27 -0.91 -20.36 24.85
N LEU A 28 -1.23 -21.21 23.86
CA LEU A 28 -1.29 -22.67 24.00
C LEU A 28 0.09 -23.35 24.02
N SER A 29 1.17 -22.67 23.62
CA SER A 29 2.53 -23.24 23.55
C SER A 29 3.42 -22.93 24.76
N ASN A 30 2.94 -22.17 25.75
CA ASN A 30 3.71 -21.87 26.96
C ASN A 30 3.47 -22.92 28.06
N SER A 31 4.55 -23.59 28.50
CA SER A 31 4.55 -24.60 29.57
C SER A 31 3.90 -24.11 30.88
N LEU A 32 4.07 -22.82 31.22
CA LEU A 32 3.54 -22.22 32.46
C LEU A 32 2.01 -22.03 32.50
N THR A 33 1.30 -22.04 31.37
CA THR A 33 -0.18 -21.95 31.32
C THR A 33 -0.89 -23.31 31.34
N ILE A 34 -0.16 -24.39 31.03
CA ILE A 34 -0.72 -25.75 30.97
C ILE A 34 -0.81 -26.38 32.38
N TYR A 35 0.15 -26.14 33.26
CA TYR A 35 0.17 -26.76 34.60
C TYR A 35 -1.01 -26.38 35.51
N PRO A 36 -1.48 -25.11 35.57
CA PRO A 36 -2.61 -24.75 36.43
C PRO A 36 -3.94 -25.33 35.94
N THR A 37 -4.14 -25.39 34.62
CA THR A 37 -5.37 -25.91 34.00
C THR A 37 -5.45 -27.43 34.08
N ALA A 38 -4.31 -28.13 33.91
CA ALA A 38 -4.22 -29.57 34.07
C ALA A 38 -4.41 -30.04 35.52
N LEU A 39 -4.05 -29.23 36.52
CA LEU A 39 -4.28 -29.52 37.94
C LEU A 39 -5.70 -29.16 38.40
N ALA A 40 -6.35 -28.17 37.78
CA ALA A 40 -7.69 -27.73 38.16
C ALA A 40 -8.77 -28.80 37.91
N ILE A 41 -8.64 -29.59 36.83
CA ILE A 41 -9.59 -30.64 36.46
C ILE A 41 -9.63 -31.79 37.49
N PRO A 42 -8.50 -32.42 37.90
CA PRO A 42 -8.50 -33.46 38.92
C PRO A 42 -8.85 -32.93 40.31
N LEU A 43 -8.49 -31.69 40.66
CA LEU A 43 -8.90 -31.07 41.93
C LEU A 43 -10.41 -30.85 42.00
N PHE A 44 -11.04 -30.42 40.89
CA PHE A 44 -12.49 -30.23 40.80
C PHE A 44 -13.24 -31.57 40.87
N LEU A 45 -12.74 -32.61 40.19
CA LEU A 45 -13.29 -33.98 40.26
C LEU A 45 -13.13 -34.61 41.65
N GLY A 46 -12.01 -34.37 42.36
CA GLY A 46 -11.81 -34.80 43.74
C GLY A 46 -12.74 -34.11 44.75
N LEU A 47 -13.13 -32.86 44.47
CA LEU A 47 -14.03 -32.04 45.29
C LEU A 47 -15.47 -32.56 45.26
N VAL A 48 -15.95 -33.01 44.09
CA VAL A 48 -17.29 -33.61 43.93
C VAL A 48 -17.40 -34.95 44.66
N ALA A 49 -16.30 -35.69 44.80
CA ALA A 49 -16.29 -37.01 45.41
C ALA A 49 -16.27 -37.02 46.95
N THR A 50 -15.74 -35.97 47.60
CA THR A 50 -15.42 -36.00 49.05
C THR A 50 -16.18 -35.01 49.93
N GLY A 51 -16.84 -33.99 49.36
CA GLY A 51 -17.79 -33.13 50.09
C GLY A 51 -17.20 -32.25 51.20
N TRP A 52 -15.88 -32.01 51.22
CA TRP A 52 -15.19 -31.28 52.29
C TRP A 52 -15.15 -29.76 52.04
N LEU A 53 -15.95 -28.98 52.81
CA LEU A 53 -16.15 -27.52 52.63
C LEU A 53 -14.88 -26.65 52.58
N PRO A 54 -13.83 -26.88 53.40
CA PRO A 54 -12.57 -26.11 53.33
C PRO A 54 -11.84 -26.12 51.97
N CYS A 55 -12.03 -27.13 51.13
CA CYS A 55 -11.40 -27.20 49.81
C CYS A 55 -12.02 -26.24 48.78
N LEU A 56 -13.27 -25.79 48.98
CA LEU A 56 -13.93 -24.82 48.10
C LEU A 56 -13.27 -23.45 48.16
N PHE A 57 -12.90 -22.98 49.35
CA PHE A 57 -12.26 -21.67 49.52
C PHE A 57 -10.82 -21.65 48.94
N ALA A 58 -10.09 -22.76 49.09
CA ALA A 58 -8.76 -22.91 48.47
C ALA A 58 -8.85 -22.97 46.93
N GLY A 59 -9.84 -23.68 46.37
CA GLY A 59 -10.08 -23.75 44.93
C GLY A 59 -10.45 -22.41 44.31
N ILE A 60 -11.34 -21.64 44.96
CA ILE A 60 -11.74 -20.30 44.51
C ILE A 60 -10.57 -19.30 44.62
N GLY A 61 -9.75 -19.41 45.68
CA GLY A 61 -8.54 -18.59 45.86
C GLY A 61 -7.49 -18.82 44.77
N CYS A 62 -7.23 -20.07 44.41
CA CYS A 62 -6.28 -20.41 43.32
C CYS A 62 -6.78 -20.00 41.94
N LEU A 63 -8.09 -20.14 41.66
CA LEU A 63 -8.70 -19.66 40.42
C LEU A 63 -8.67 -18.13 40.33
N GLY A 64 -8.91 -17.42 41.44
CA GLY A 64 -8.85 -15.96 41.50
C GLY A 64 -7.46 -15.40 41.26
N LEU A 65 -6.43 -15.99 41.87
CA LEU A 65 -5.03 -15.57 41.67
C LEU A 65 -4.52 -15.93 40.26
N GLY A 66 -4.93 -17.07 39.72
CA GLY A 66 -4.62 -17.48 38.34
C GLY A 66 -5.26 -16.58 37.30
N ALA A 67 -6.57 -16.27 37.44
CA ALA A 67 -7.28 -15.36 36.55
C ALA A 67 -6.79 -13.92 36.69
N GLY A 68 -6.51 -13.45 37.91
CA GLY A 68 -5.97 -12.11 38.16
C GLY A 68 -4.59 -11.91 37.52
N THR A 69 -3.68 -12.87 37.67
CA THR A 69 -2.36 -12.84 37.04
C THR A 69 -2.47 -12.94 35.52
N PHE A 70 -3.42 -13.72 35.00
CA PHE A 70 -3.66 -13.82 33.55
C PHE A 70 -4.23 -12.52 32.97
N ILE A 71 -5.18 -11.86 33.65
CA ILE A 71 -5.78 -10.59 33.20
C ILE A 71 -4.76 -9.44 33.24
N VAL A 72 -4.00 -9.32 34.34
CA VAL A 72 -2.97 -8.29 34.50
C VAL A 72 -1.82 -8.49 33.50
N ASN A 73 -1.37 -9.74 33.29
CA ASN A 73 -0.32 -10.05 32.32
C ASN A 73 -0.83 -9.98 30.86
N TYR A 74 -2.10 -10.27 30.58
CA TYR A 74 -2.69 -10.09 29.26
C TYR A 74 -2.86 -8.62 28.90
N PHE A 75 -3.21 -7.74 29.84
CA PHE A 75 -3.34 -6.30 29.59
C PHE A 75 -2.00 -5.54 29.60
N LEU A 76 -1.07 -5.84 30.52
CA LEU A 76 0.24 -5.16 30.59
C LEU A 76 1.27 -5.71 29.58
N ARG A 77 1.20 -7.00 29.20
CA ARG A 77 2.09 -7.58 28.17
C ARG A 77 1.57 -7.37 26.74
N ASN A 78 0.39 -6.76 26.59
CA ASN A 78 -0.14 -6.39 25.27
C ASN A 78 0.55 -5.14 24.70
N GLU A 79 1.05 -4.22 25.53
CA GLU A 79 1.69 -3.01 25.02
C GLU A 79 3.06 -3.33 24.38
N SER A 80 3.92 -4.11 25.03
CA SER A 80 5.25 -4.43 24.48
C SER A 80 5.21 -5.42 23.29
N VAL A 81 4.28 -6.38 23.30
CA VAL A 81 4.12 -7.35 22.19
C VAL A 81 3.38 -6.73 21.00
N SER A 82 2.41 -5.83 21.25
CA SER A 82 1.77 -5.08 20.16
C SER A 82 2.74 -4.10 19.52
N HIS A 83 3.62 -3.43 20.28
CA HIS A 83 4.64 -2.56 19.66
C HIS A 83 5.61 -3.33 18.77
N ALA A 84 6.14 -4.48 19.21
CA ALA A 84 7.04 -5.29 18.39
C ALA A 84 6.33 -5.90 17.16
N TYR A 85 5.06 -6.30 17.29
CA TYR A 85 4.27 -6.83 16.18
C TYR A 85 3.85 -5.74 15.19
N ILE A 86 3.42 -4.57 15.68
CA ILE A 86 3.08 -3.40 14.86
C ILE A 86 4.33 -2.89 14.15
N GLN A 87 5.47 -2.78 14.82
CA GLN A 87 6.73 -2.41 14.17
C GLN A 87 7.12 -3.42 13.09
N LYS A 88 7.03 -4.73 13.37
CA LYS A 88 7.28 -5.76 12.36
C LYS A 88 6.33 -5.66 11.16
N LEU A 89 5.05 -5.36 11.40
CA LEU A 89 4.07 -5.13 10.32
C LEU A 89 4.39 -3.88 9.51
N LEU A 90 4.78 -2.78 10.16
CA LEU A 90 5.19 -1.55 9.49
C LEU A 90 6.46 -1.76 8.65
N ASP A 91 7.43 -2.50 9.18
CA ASP A 91 8.67 -2.86 8.47
C ASP A 91 8.39 -3.78 7.28
N GLU A 92 7.53 -4.79 7.45
CA GLU A 92 7.10 -5.67 6.35
C GLU A 92 6.35 -4.88 5.28
N TYR A 93 5.51 -3.93 5.67
CA TYR A 93 4.79 -3.05 4.75
C TYR A 93 5.74 -2.13 3.98
N ALA A 94 6.70 -1.51 4.67
CA ALA A 94 7.73 -0.67 4.05
C ALA A 94 8.56 -1.46 3.04
N ARG A 95 8.99 -2.68 3.39
CA ARG A 95 9.72 -3.59 2.49
C ARG A 95 8.88 -3.97 1.27
N GLN A 96 7.59 -4.23 1.44
CA GLN A 96 6.70 -4.53 0.32
C GLN A 96 6.54 -3.33 -0.62
N LYS A 97 6.39 -2.12 -0.08
CA LYS A 97 6.31 -0.86 -0.85
C LYS A 97 7.60 -0.65 -1.66
N GLU A 98 8.75 -0.81 -1.02
CA GLU A 98 10.06 -0.68 -1.65
C GLU A 98 10.29 -1.73 -2.75
N LYS A 99 9.92 -2.99 -2.50
CA LYS A 99 10.02 -4.05 -3.51
C LYS A 99 9.15 -3.76 -4.74
N LYS A 100 7.93 -3.27 -4.55
CA LYS A 100 7.05 -2.89 -5.67
C LYS A 100 7.62 -1.74 -6.47
N LEU A 101 8.17 -0.74 -5.80
CA LEU A 101 8.86 0.40 -6.43
C LEU A 101 10.08 -0.04 -7.25
N ASN A 102 10.89 -0.94 -6.69
CA ASN A 102 12.07 -1.46 -7.38
C ASN A 102 11.69 -2.32 -8.58
N ASN A 103 10.65 -3.15 -8.46
CA ASN A 103 10.13 -3.91 -9.60
C ASN A 103 9.64 -2.98 -10.71
N LEU A 104 8.79 -2.00 -10.38
CA LEU A 104 8.30 -1.01 -11.35
C LEU A 104 9.45 -0.28 -12.04
N LYS A 105 10.46 0.17 -11.27
CA LYS A 105 11.66 0.81 -11.82
C LYS A 105 12.40 -0.13 -12.79
N ASN A 106 12.67 -1.37 -12.37
CA ASN A 106 13.41 -2.34 -13.19
C ASN A 106 12.67 -2.66 -14.49
N ASP A 107 11.35 -2.80 -14.44
CA ASP A 107 10.54 -3.11 -15.61
C ASP A 107 10.49 -1.92 -16.58
N LEU A 108 10.32 -0.71 -16.07
CA LEU A 108 10.42 0.52 -16.89
C LEU A 108 11.82 0.70 -17.49
N GLU A 109 12.89 0.45 -16.73
CA GLU A 109 14.27 0.46 -17.23
C GLU A 109 14.46 -0.53 -18.38
N ARG A 110 13.88 -1.73 -18.26
CA ARG A 110 13.95 -2.75 -19.32
C ARG A 110 13.33 -2.24 -20.63
N TYR A 111 12.19 -1.56 -20.57
CA TYR A 111 11.55 -1.00 -21.76
C TYR A 111 12.27 0.25 -22.29
N SER A 112 12.85 1.08 -21.41
CA SER A 112 13.61 2.29 -21.79
C SER A 112 14.88 1.99 -22.60
N ARG A 113 15.50 0.82 -22.39
CA ARG A 113 16.71 0.39 -23.14
C ARG A 113 16.44 0.00 -24.60
N GLY A 114 15.18 -0.09 -25.00
CA GLY A 114 14.77 -0.37 -26.37
C GLY A 114 14.95 0.83 -27.30
N SER A 115 14.26 0.80 -28.43
CA SER A 115 14.23 1.90 -29.39
C SER A 115 12.80 2.20 -29.85
N GLY A 116 12.52 3.47 -30.16
CA GLY A 116 11.22 3.94 -30.63
C GLY A 116 10.30 4.41 -29.51
N ARG A 117 9.03 4.67 -29.84
CA ARG A 117 8.08 5.34 -28.93
C ARG A 117 7.85 4.63 -27.59
N VAL A 118 7.89 3.29 -27.55
CA VAL A 118 7.76 2.54 -26.28
C VAL A 118 8.90 2.88 -25.32
N ALA A 119 10.13 3.00 -25.83
CA ALA A 119 11.30 3.32 -25.02
C ALA A 119 11.26 4.77 -24.52
N GLU A 120 10.84 5.72 -25.37
CA GLU A 120 10.66 7.14 -25.00
C GLU A 120 9.63 7.32 -23.89
N LEU A 121 8.50 6.62 -23.97
CA LEU A 121 7.46 6.65 -22.96
C LEU A 121 7.92 5.97 -21.66
N ALA A 122 8.63 4.85 -21.76
CA ALA A 122 9.22 4.19 -20.60
C ALA A 122 10.25 5.08 -19.87
N GLN A 123 11.06 5.83 -20.62
CA GLN A 123 12.00 6.79 -20.04
C GLN A 123 11.26 7.93 -19.33
N SER A 124 10.25 8.53 -19.97
CA SER A 124 9.42 9.56 -19.34
C SER A 124 8.76 9.06 -18.04
N ALA A 125 8.33 7.80 -18.01
CA ALA A 125 7.77 7.17 -16.82
C ALA A 125 8.81 6.97 -15.69
N LEU A 126 10.07 6.66 -16.03
CA LEU A 126 11.16 6.60 -15.05
C LEU A 126 11.45 7.97 -14.44
N ASP A 127 11.52 9.00 -15.28
CA ASP A 127 11.78 10.37 -14.86
C ASP A 127 10.65 10.85 -13.92
N GLN A 128 9.39 10.54 -14.23
CA GLN A 128 8.26 10.81 -13.35
C GLN A 128 8.29 9.99 -12.05
N LEU A 129 8.73 8.73 -12.09
CA LEU A 129 8.86 7.90 -10.88
C LEU A 129 9.89 8.50 -9.91
N GLU A 130 11.04 8.93 -10.43
CA GLU A 130 12.08 9.57 -9.63
C GLU A 130 11.64 10.95 -9.14
N GLY A 131 11.07 11.77 -10.03
CA GLY A 131 10.49 13.06 -9.68
C GLY A 131 9.41 12.96 -8.60
N ALA A 132 8.52 11.96 -8.68
CA ALA A 132 7.49 11.71 -7.67
C ALA A 132 8.09 11.44 -6.28
N LYS A 133 9.15 10.65 -6.19
CA LYS A 133 9.83 10.35 -4.92
C LYS A 133 10.43 11.61 -4.33
N VAL A 134 11.17 12.38 -5.14
CA VAL A 134 11.81 13.63 -4.70
C VAL A 134 10.76 14.64 -4.24
N LYS A 135 9.69 14.85 -5.00
CA LYS A 135 8.63 15.82 -4.65
C LYS A 135 7.86 15.40 -3.40
N PHE A 136 7.56 14.11 -3.23
CA PHE A 136 6.93 13.59 -2.01
C PHE A 136 7.81 13.83 -0.77
N GLU A 137 9.11 13.50 -0.83
CA GLU A 137 10.02 13.73 0.29
C GLU A 137 10.19 15.23 0.58
N ASN A 138 10.28 16.09 -0.44
CA ASN A 138 10.34 17.54 -0.25
C ASN A 138 9.11 18.07 0.50
N VAL A 139 7.90 17.65 0.12
CA VAL A 139 6.67 18.04 0.84
C VAL A 139 6.70 17.53 2.28
N ARG A 140 7.07 16.26 2.48
CA ARG A 140 7.19 15.66 3.82
C ARG A 140 8.17 16.42 4.71
N GLU A 141 9.35 16.77 4.19
CA GLU A 141 10.33 17.56 4.92
C GLU A 141 9.82 18.96 5.25
N MET A 142 9.12 19.62 4.32
CA MET A 142 8.52 20.94 4.60
C MET A 142 7.44 20.83 5.67
N LEU A 143 6.59 19.80 5.63
CA LEU A 143 5.58 19.57 6.67
C LEU A 143 6.23 19.37 8.05
N LEU A 144 7.33 18.60 8.13
CA LEU A 144 8.06 18.38 9.38
C LEU A 144 8.73 19.65 9.93
N LYS A 145 9.09 20.59 9.05
CA LYS A 145 9.67 21.89 9.45
C LYS A 145 8.60 22.88 9.93
N LYS A 146 7.37 22.77 9.44
CA LYS A 146 6.31 23.77 9.64
C LYS A 146 5.24 23.38 10.66
N PHE A 147 5.03 22.09 10.88
CA PHE A 147 3.97 21.59 11.75
C PHE A 147 4.52 20.56 12.72
N ASN A 148 3.88 20.44 13.89
CA ASN A 148 4.14 19.32 14.79
C ASN A 148 3.49 18.04 14.21
N PRO A 149 4.20 16.88 14.17
CA PRO A 149 3.63 15.61 13.71
C PRO A 149 2.34 15.16 14.42
N GLU A 150 2.14 15.62 15.66
CA GLU A 150 0.94 15.32 16.45
C GLU A 150 -0.28 16.18 16.07
N GLU A 151 -0.10 17.22 15.25
CA GLU A 151 -1.19 18.06 14.76
C GLU A 151 -2.02 17.36 13.69
N LEU A 152 -3.33 17.62 13.71
CA LEU A 152 -4.25 17.07 12.73
C LEU A 152 -3.94 17.56 11.30
N SER A 153 -3.52 18.83 11.16
CA SER A 153 -3.16 19.44 9.87
C SER A 153 -1.97 18.74 9.23
N PHE A 154 -0.91 18.45 10.00
CA PHE A 154 0.24 17.68 9.54
C PHE A 154 -0.20 16.32 8.97
N ARG A 155 -0.94 15.54 9.75
CA ARG A 155 -1.40 14.20 9.34
C ARG A 155 -2.26 14.24 8.08
N ARG A 156 -3.15 15.24 7.97
CA ARG A 156 -4.04 15.41 6.82
C ARG A 156 -3.27 15.78 5.55
N TYR A 157 -2.34 16.72 5.64
CA TYR A 157 -1.53 17.16 4.49
C TYR A 157 -0.58 16.06 4.02
N LEU A 158 0.03 15.34 4.96
CA LEU A 158 0.86 14.18 4.65
C LEU A 158 0.04 13.08 3.97
N ALA A 159 -1.15 12.76 4.48
CA ALA A 159 -2.02 11.74 3.90
C ALA A 159 -2.46 12.11 2.48
N ALA A 160 -2.84 13.37 2.23
CA ALA A 160 -3.18 13.83 0.88
C ALA A 160 -1.97 13.67 -0.07
N THR A 161 -0.80 14.15 0.34
CA THR A 161 0.44 14.04 -0.44
C THR A 161 0.79 12.59 -0.74
N GLU A 162 0.68 11.70 0.25
CA GLU A 162 0.92 10.26 0.06
C GLU A 162 -0.10 9.65 -0.90
N GLN A 163 -1.37 10.03 -0.84
CA GLN A 163 -2.39 9.55 -1.77
C GLN A 163 -2.07 9.95 -3.22
N ALA A 164 -1.63 11.19 -3.47
CA ALA A 164 -1.22 11.59 -4.81
C ALA A 164 0.03 10.84 -5.28
N PHE A 165 1.00 10.61 -4.38
CA PHE A 165 2.19 9.84 -4.70
C PHE A 165 1.84 8.40 -5.08
N LEU A 166 1.00 7.73 -4.28
CA LEU A 166 0.50 6.40 -4.57
C LEU A 166 -0.35 6.35 -5.85
N GLY A 167 -1.09 7.43 -6.15
CA GLY A 167 -1.81 7.61 -7.40
C GLY A 167 -0.86 7.57 -8.60
N VAL A 168 0.19 8.39 -8.59
CA VAL A 168 1.22 8.40 -9.64
C VAL A 168 1.85 7.01 -9.80
N LEU A 169 2.20 6.32 -8.71
CA LEU A 169 2.75 4.96 -8.79
C LEU A 169 1.78 3.96 -9.43
N SER A 170 0.49 4.04 -9.06
CA SER A 170 -0.55 3.17 -9.63
C SER A 170 -0.70 3.43 -11.13
N ASP A 171 -0.63 4.69 -11.54
CA ASP A 171 -0.70 5.10 -12.95
C ASP A 171 0.48 4.61 -13.77
N LEU A 172 1.69 4.78 -13.25
CA LEU A 172 2.90 4.26 -13.89
C LEU A 172 2.87 2.73 -14.00
N ASN A 173 2.31 2.03 -13.00
CA ASN A 173 2.12 0.59 -13.07
C ASN A 173 1.06 0.19 -14.11
N SER A 174 -0.04 0.93 -14.24
CA SER A 174 -1.02 0.71 -15.31
C SER A 174 -0.42 0.96 -16.69
N MET A 175 0.36 2.03 -16.83
CA MET A 175 1.09 2.35 -18.05
C MET A 175 2.09 1.25 -18.43
N LEU A 176 2.79 0.65 -17.46
CA LEU A 176 3.68 -0.49 -17.72
C LEU A 176 2.94 -1.64 -18.43
N GLY A 177 1.69 -1.93 -18.05
CA GLY A 177 0.86 -2.92 -18.73
C GLY A 177 0.52 -2.53 -20.18
N LEU A 178 0.28 -1.25 -20.46
CA LEU A 178 0.09 -0.74 -21.82
C LEU A 178 1.37 -0.88 -22.65
N LEU A 179 2.53 -0.58 -22.08
CA LEU A 179 3.83 -0.70 -22.75
C LEU A 179 4.19 -2.16 -23.03
N GLU A 180 3.95 -3.06 -22.07
CA GLU A 180 4.13 -4.50 -22.26
C GLU A 180 3.26 -5.02 -23.40
N SER A 181 1.97 -4.66 -23.40
CA SER A 181 1.04 -5.00 -24.48
C SER A 181 1.51 -4.45 -25.84
N ALA A 182 1.88 -3.17 -25.89
CA ALA A 182 2.38 -2.53 -27.10
C ALA A 182 3.70 -3.15 -27.61
N SER A 183 4.59 -3.59 -26.71
CA SER A 183 5.88 -4.19 -27.07
C SER A 183 5.74 -5.54 -27.79
N SER A 184 4.60 -6.22 -27.65
CA SER A 184 4.30 -7.45 -28.37
C SER A 184 4.07 -7.25 -29.88
N ILE A 185 3.81 -6.00 -30.30
CA ILE A 185 3.56 -5.61 -31.69
C ILE A 185 4.80 -4.91 -32.23
N ASN A 186 5.36 -5.41 -33.33
CA ASN A 186 6.44 -4.74 -34.05
C ASN A 186 5.85 -3.89 -35.19
N PRO A 187 5.65 -2.57 -34.99
CA PRO A 187 4.93 -1.71 -35.93
C PRO A 187 5.62 -1.62 -37.29
N GLU A 188 6.96 -1.61 -37.33
CA GLU A 188 7.73 -1.54 -38.57
C GLU A 188 7.54 -2.81 -39.41
N SER A 189 7.64 -3.99 -38.77
CA SER A 189 7.39 -5.25 -39.46
C SER A 189 5.94 -5.38 -39.93
N THR A 190 4.99 -4.86 -39.15
CA THR A 190 3.56 -4.90 -39.49
C THR A 190 3.24 -3.99 -40.66
N ARG A 191 3.79 -2.76 -40.68
CA ARG A 191 3.70 -1.84 -41.83
C ARG A 191 4.31 -2.44 -43.09
N GLU A 192 5.46 -3.09 -42.97
CA GLU A 192 6.11 -3.75 -44.11
C GLU A 192 5.28 -4.93 -44.64
N LYS A 193 4.65 -5.72 -43.77
CA LYS A 193 3.71 -6.78 -44.17
C LYS A 193 2.49 -6.21 -44.91
N ILE A 194 1.91 -5.12 -44.42
CA ILE A 194 0.77 -4.44 -45.07
C ILE A 194 1.14 -4.00 -46.50
N ARG A 195 2.33 -3.41 -46.70
CA ARG A 195 2.80 -2.95 -48.02
C ARG A 195 2.91 -4.08 -49.06
N ARG A 196 3.19 -5.31 -48.61
CA ARG A 196 3.35 -6.49 -49.47
C ARG A 196 2.04 -7.22 -49.76
N LEU A 197 0.96 -6.86 -49.08
CA LEU A 197 -0.34 -7.50 -49.25
C LEU A 197 -1.14 -6.83 -50.38
N GLN A 198 -2.02 -7.62 -50.99
CA GLN A 198 -3.01 -7.08 -51.92
C GLN A 198 -3.98 -6.17 -51.17
N LYS A 199 -4.23 -5.00 -51.76
CA LYS A 199 -5.13 -4.00 -51.19
C LYS A 199 -6.54 -4.58 -51.00
N GLY A 200 -7.09 -4.44 -49.79
CA GLY A 200 -8.42 -4.93 -49.41
C GLY A 200 -8.47 -6.42 -49.05
N SER A 201 -7.31 -7.09 -48.91
CA SER A 201 -7.30 -8.48 -48.41
C SER A 201 -7.70 -8.53 -46.93
N PRO A 202 -8.41 -9.57 -46.46
CA PRO A 202 -8.78 -9.71 -45.04
C PRO A 202 -7.58 -9.60 -44.09
N ARG A 203 -6.44 -10.17 -44.52
CA ARG A 203 -5.18 -10.12 -43.78
C ARG A 203 -4.60 -8.71 -43.64
N GLN A 204 -4.84 -7.83 -44.61
CA GLN A 204 -4.44 -6.42 -44.50
C GLN A 204 -5.23 -5.73 -43.39
N THR A 205 -6.56 -5.89 -43.38
CA THR A 205 -7.45 -5.29 -42.38
C THR A 205 -7.09 -5.73 -40.96
N GLU A 206 -6.74 -7.01 -40.76
CA GLU A 206 -6.29 -7.52 -39.46
C GLU A 206 -5.00 -6.86 -38.98
N LEU A 207 -4.01 -6.68 -39.85
CA LEU A 207 -2.74 -6.02 -39.52
C LEU A 207 -2.93 -4.51 -39.28
N GLU A 208 -3.82 -3.86 -40.02
CA GLU A 208 -4.20 -2.47 -39.78
C GLU A 208 -4.86 -2.32 -38.41
N THR A 209 -5.75 -3.24 -38.03
CA THR A 209 -6.35 -3.28 -36.69
C THR A 209 -5.28 -3.43 -35.60
N GLN A 210 -4.27 -4.29 -35.81
CA GLN A 210 -3.16 -4.43 -34.85
C GLN A 210 -2.36 -3.14 -34.69
N LEU A 211 -2.08 -2.43 -35.78
CA LEU A 211 -1.39 -1.13 -35.70
C LEU A 211 -2.24 -0.09 -34.96
N GLN A 212 -3.54 -0.05 -35.25
CA GLN A 212 -4.45 0.87 -34.56
C GLN A 212 -4.47 0.61 -33.05
N LEU A 213 -4.56 -0.67 -32.65
CA LEU A 213 -4.48 -1.05 -31.24
C LEU A 213 -3.16 -0.61 -30.61
N TRP A 214 -2.03 -0.83 -31.29
CA TRP A 214 -0.72 -0.36 -30.82
C TRP A 214 -0.69 1.17 -30.62
N GLU A 215 -1.18 1.94 -31.58
CA GLU A 215 -1.25 3.41 -31.48
C GLU A 215 -2.15 3.87 -30.33
N GLU A 216 -3.28 3.18 -30.10
CA GLU A 216 -4.18 3.45 -28.99
C GLU A 216 -3.52 3.18 -27.64
N GLN A 217 -2.78 2.08 -27.48
CA GLN A 217 -2.03 1.80 -26.25
C GLN A 217 -1.02 2.90 -25.94
N LEU A 218 -0.28 3.39 -26.95
CA LEU A 218 0.69 4.47 -26.76
C LEU A 218 0.01 5.79 -26.39
N LYS A 219 -1.10 6.12 -27.06
CA LYS A 219 -1.87 7.34 -26.74
C LYS A 219 -2.44 7.30 -25.32
N ASN A 220 -2.87 6.13 -24.86
CA ASN A 220 -3.35 5.94 -23.49
C ASN A 220 -2.19 6.11 -22.49
N ALA A 221 -1.00 5.59 -22.79
CA ALA A 221 0.19 5.80 -21.97
C ALA A 221 0.59 7.29 -21.90
N GLU A 222 0.56 8.01 -23.02
CA GLU A 222 0.80 9.46 -23.06
C GLU A 222 -0.20 10.24 -22.20
N THR A 223 -1.47 9.84 -22.22
CA THR A 223 -2.52 10.45 -21.39
C THR A 223 -2.26 10.24 -19.90
N ILE A 224 -1.76 9.06 -19.51
CA ILE A 224 -1.35 8.77 -18.13
C ILE A 224 -0.18 9.67 -17.71
N LEU A 225 0.86 9.78 -18.54
CA LEU A 225 2.01 10.67 -18.25
C LEU A 225 1.58 12.12 -18.07
N ALA A 226 0.72 12.64 -18.96
CA ALA A 226 0.23 14.01 -18.87
C ALA A 226 -0.58 14.27 -17.59
N ARG A 227 -1.36 13.29 -17.14
CA ARG A 227 -2.09 13.37 -15.87
C ARG A 227 -1.14 13.35 -14.67
N ASN A 228 -0.17 12.45 -14.68
CA ASN A 228 0.85 12.39 -13.62
C ASN A 228 1.59 13.72 -13.49
N GLU A 229 1.90 14.38 -14.61
CA GLU A 229 2.56 15.69 -14.59
C GLU A 229 1.75 16.75 -13.83
N SER A 230 0.42 16.70 -13.95
CA SER A 230 -0.47 17.58 -13.19
C SER A 230 -0.40 17.30 -11.68
N ALA A 231 -0.34 16.02 -11.28
CA ALA A 231 -0.20 15.62 -9.88
C ALA A 231 1.18 16.00 -9.30
N LEU A 232 2.25 15.81 -10.08
CA LEU A 232 3.61 16.20 -9.71
C LEU A 232 3.73 17.72 -9.55
N THR A 233 3.13 18.48 -10.46
CA THR A 233 3.05 19.95 -10.37
C THR A 233 2.28 20.39 -9.13
N ALA A 234 1.17 19.71 -8.79
CA ALA A 234 0.41 20.01 -7.58
C ALA A 234 1.24 19.76 -6.29
N MET A 235 2.00 18.66 -6.23
CA MET A 235 2.94 18.41 -5.11
C MET A 235 4.00 19.50 -4.99
N GLU A 236 4.55 19.94 -6.12
CA GLU A 236 5.54 21.02 -6.15
C GLU A 236 4.95 22.34 -5.68
N ARG A 237 3.73 22.67 -6.11
CA ARG A 237 3.00 23.84 -5.61
C ARG A 237 2.77 23.76 -4.11
N VAL A 238 2.33 22.62 -3.59
CA VAL A 238 2.20 22.40 -2.13
C VAL A 238 3.55 22.59 -1.44
N SER A 239 4.65 22.07 -1.99
CA SER A 239 5.99 22.26 -1.42
C SER A 239 6.39 23.74 -1.37
N CYS A 240 6.13 24.51 -2.44
CA CYS A 240 6.39 25.95 -2.49
C CYS A 240 5.53 26.73 -1.48
N GLU A 241 4.23 26.43 -1.39
CA GLU A 241 3.32 27.09 -0.46
C GLU A 241 3.70 26.79 1.00
N LEU A 242 4.06 25.54 1.30
CA LEU A 242 4.60 25.14 2.61
C LEU A 242 5.92 25.83 2.93
N ALA A 243 6.79 26.06 1.94
CA ALA A 243 8.04 26.80 2.15
C ALA A 243 7.78 28.26 2.53
N CYS A 244 6.79 28.90 1.90
CA CYS A 244 6.35 30.28 2.16
C CYS A 244 5.47 30.43 3.41
N LEU A 245 5.17 29.33 4.10
CA LEU A 245 4.33 29.29 5.30
C LEU A 245 5.14 29.81 6.50
N ASP A 246 5.43 31.10 6.51
CA ASP A 246 5.86 31.89 7.66
C ASP A 246 5.25 33.29 7.48
N THR A 247 4.60 33.83 8.51
CA THR A 247 4.28 35.27 8.67
C THR A 247 3.03 35.90 8.03
N ASP A 248 1.98 35.16 7.61
CA ASP A 248 0.68 35.84 7.40
C ASP A 248 -0.54 34.90 7.33
N ARG A 249 -1.72 35.37 7.76
CA ARG A 249 -2.98 34.56 7.76
C ARG A 249 -3.46 34.17 6.36
N LEU A 250 -2.97 34.84 5.32
CA LEU A 250 -3.29 34.54 3.92
C LEU A 250 -2.67 33.21 3.44
N SER A 251 -1.52 32.78 3.97
CA SER A 251 -0.80 31.58 3.49
C SER A 251 -1.48 30.25 3.85
N VAL A 252 -2.32 30.23 4.90
CA VAL A 252 -3.04 29.02 5.32
C VAL A 252 -4.18 28.67 4.36
N VAL A 253 -4.84 29.67 3.77
CA VAL A 253 -5.93 29.47 2.82
C VAL A 253 -5.42 28.89 1.50
N ASP A 254 -4.28 29.41 1.01
CA ASP A 254 -3.66 28.95 -0.23
C ASP A 254 -3.20 27.49 -0.10
N THR A 255 -2.53 27.16 1.01
CA THR A 255 -2.08 25.78 1.31
C THR A 255 -3.26 24.80 1.34
N GLU A 256 -4.39 25.19 1.93
CA GLU A 256 -5.60 24.35 1.97
C GLU A 256 -6.22 24.15 0.59
N SER A 257 -6.06 25.12 -0.32
CA SER A 257 -6.50 24.99 -1.71
C SER A 257 -5.60 24.03 -2.48
N ALA A 258 -4.28 24.16 -2.39
CA ALA A 258 -3.36 23.27 -3.10
C ALA A 258 -3.45 21.81 -2.61
N ILE A 259 -3.66 21.61 -1.31
CA ILE A 259 -3.90 20.27 -0.75
C ILE A 259 -5.23 19.68 -1.26
N ARG A 260 -6.29 20.50 -1.42
CA ARG A 260 -7.55 20.05 -2.02
C ARG A 260 -7.38 19.66 -3.48
N ASP A 261 -6.68 20.47 -4.26
CA ASP A 261 -6.35 20.15 -5.66
C ASP A 261 -5.60 18.81 -5.77
N LEU A 262 -4.67 18.57 -4.85
CA LEU A 262 -3.89 17.35 -4.78
C LEU A 262 -4.77 16.13 -4.44
N HIS A 263 -5.72 16.27 -3.49
CA HIS A 263 -6.69 15.22 -3.17
C HIS A 263 -7.61 14.91 -4.37
N ASP A 264 -8.08 15.93 -5.07
CA ASP A 264 -8.92 15.76 -6.25
C ASP A 264 -8.17 15.04 -7.38
N LEU A 265 -6.90 15.37 -7.60
CA LEU A 265 -6.05 14.65 -8.56
C LEU A 265 -5.81 13.19 -8.13
N ALA A 266 -5.52 12.94 -6.86
CA ALA A 266 -5.33 11.59 -6.34
C ALA A 266 -6.60 10.72 -6.49
N SER A 267 -7.77 11.29 -6.20
CA SER A 267 -9.06 10.57 -6.28
C SER A 267 -9.44 10.16 -7.71
N ARG A 268 -9.17 11.03 -8.69
CA ARG A 268 -9.36 10.72 -10.12
C ARG A 268 -8.52 9.54 -10.56
N THR A 269 -7.32 9.44 -10.01
CA THR A 269 -6.35 8.39 -10.30
C THR A 269 -6.82 7.01 -9.79
N GLN A 270 -7.45 6.96 -8.61
CA GLN A 270 -7.99 5.72 -8.05
C GLN A 270 -9.26 5.21 -8.76
N SER A 271 -10.14 6.10 -9.23
CA SER A 271 -11.47 5.73 -9.76
C SER A 271 -11.46 4.83 -11.02
N LEU A 272 -10.35 4.77 -11.74
CA LEU A 272 -10.20 3.98 -12.98
C LEU A 272 -9.60 2.59 -12.75
N ASN A 273 -8.97 2.33 -11.60
CA ASN A 273 -8.42 1.02 -11.26
C ASN A 273 -9.48 0.07 -10.65
N SER A 274 -10.70 0.57 -10.44
CA SER A 274 -11.85 -0.16 -9.90
C SER A 274 -12.96 -0.44 -10.93
N ARG A 275 -12.69 -0.23 -12.22
CA ARG A 275 -13.56 -0.61 -13.34
C ARG A 275 -12.83 -1.63 -14.21
#